data_AF-A0A6H5GXZ2-F1
#
_entry.id   AF-A0A6H5GXZ2-F1
#
_cell.length_a   1.000
_cell.length_b   1.000
_cell.length_c   1.000
_cell.angle_alpha   90.00
_cell.angle_beta   90.00
_cell.angle_gamma   90.00
#
_symmetry.space_group_name_H-M   'P 1'
#
loop_
_entity.id
_entity.type
_entity.pdbx_description
1 polymer ?
#
loop_
_entity_poly.entity_id
_entity_poly.type
_entity_poly.pdbx_seq_one_letter_code
_entity_poly.pdbx_strand_id
1 'polypeptide(L)'
;MNKLWVRMQHQGHSRERERREKEREELRLLVGTNLVRLSQLESITLDRYSKLVLPGILEQVVSCRDAIAQEYLMECIIQVFPDEFHLATLTPFLRSCAQLQVGVNVKNVVISLIDRLSTYSQSPDVTDPQAVSQLFDVFSNQVSNIIQTRVNMPTEDMIALQVALANLALKCYPDRVDYVDQVLQTTCENFERLNLT
;
A
#
# COMPACT_ATOMS: atom_id res chain seq x y z
N MET A 1 18.74 1.56 10.65
CA MET A 1 18.80 2.64 9.63
C MET A 1 17.66 3.64 9.73
N ASN A 2 16.38 3.25 9.61
CA ASN A 2 15.22 4.19 9.56
C ASN A 2 15.27 5.37 10.57
N LYS A 3 15.51 5.10 11.86
CA LYS A 3 15.60 6.15 12.91
C LYS A 3 16.67 7.23 12.67
N LEU A 4 17.76 6.92 11.95
CA LEU A 4 18.78 7.92 11.59
C LEU A 4 18.29 8.78 10.41
N TRP A 5 17.67 8.15 9.41
CA TRP A 5 17.13 8.83 8.24
C TRP A 5 15.98 9.79 8.59
N VAL A 6 15.08 9.40 9.50
CA VAL A 6 14.05 10.29 10.04
C VAL A 6 14.66 11.42 10.89
N ARG A 7 15.75 11.17 11.62
CA ARG A 7 16.44 12.21 12.41
C ARG A 7 16.98 13.35 11.52
N MET A 8 17.36 13.07 10.27
CA MET A 8 17.81 14.12 9.33
C MET A 8 16.76 15.21 9.10
N GLN A 9 15.47 14.88 9.20
CA GLN A 9 14.35 15.83 9.11
C GLN A 9 14.39 16.93 10.19
N HIS A 10 15.13 16.71 11.28
CA HIS A 10 15.24 17.61 12.44
C HIS A 10 16.65 18.17 12.67
N GLN A 11 17.63 17.84 11.81
CA GLN A 11 19.00 18.38 11.88
C GLN A 11 19.14 19.67 11.07
N GLY A 12 19.70 20.74 11.63
CA GLY A 12 19.90 22.02 10.93
C GLY A 12 18.72 23.00 11.06
N HIS A 13 18.76 24.09 10.29
CA HIS A 13 17.76 25.16 10.41
C HIS A 13 16.47 24.85 9.64
N SER A 14 15.34 25.39 10.13
CA SER A 14 14.02 25.21 9.50
C SER A 14 13.95 25.71 8.05
N ARG A 15 14.73 26.75 7.70
CA ARG A 15 14.90 27.26 6.33
C ARG A 15 15.49 26.24 5.36
N GLU A 16 16.24 25.25 5.84
CA GLU A 16 16.88 24.22 5.01
C GLU A 16 16.00 22.97 4.85
N ARG A 17 14.73 23.02 5.25
CA ARG A 17 13.81 21.87 5.20
C ARG A 17 13.72 21.24 3.82
N GLU A 18 13.45 22.00 2.77
CA GLU A 18 13.29 21.46 1.41
C GLU A 18 14.58 20.81 0.89
N ARG A 19 15.75 21.39 1.20
CA ARG A 19 17.05 20.80 0.84
C ARG A 19 17.26 19.45 1.54
N ARG A 20 16.93 19.37 2.83
CA ARG A 20 17.03 18.13 3.61
C ARG A 20 16.03 17.07 3.18
N GLU A 21 14.82 17.46 2.73
CA GLU A 21 13.85 16.52 2.18
C GLU A 21 14.38 15.88 0.88
N LYS A 22 15.02 16.67 -0.02
CA LYS A 22 15.73 16.16 -1.21
C LYS A 22 16.94 15.27 -0.87
N GLU A 23 17.82 15.71 0.03
CA GLU A 23 18.95 14.90 0.54
C GLU A 23 18.46 13.55 1.14
N ARG A 24 17.30 13.56 1.82
CA ARG A 24 16.67 12.35 2.35
C ARG A 24 16.11 11.44 1.26
N GLU A 25 15.53 11.98 0.19
CA GLU A 25 15.08 11.19 -0.96
C GLU A 25 16.23 10.49 -1.67
N GLU A 26 17.39 11.16 -1.85
CA GLU A 26 18.59 10.54 -2.43
C GLU A 26 19.08 9.35 -1.58
N LEU A 27 19.06 9.50 -0.25
CA LEU A 27 19.56 8.48 0.69
C LEU A 27 18.56 7.34 0.98
N ARG A 28 17.32 7.39 0.47
CA ARG A 28 16.26 6.41 0.77
C ARG A 28 16.69 4.97 0.46
N LEU A 29 17.47 4.78 -0.61
CA LEU A 29 18.01 3.48 -1.03
C LEU A 29 18.86 2.79 0.06
N LEU A 30 19.55 3.54 0.91
CA LEU A 30 20.33 2.98 2.02
C LEU A 30 19.44 2.34 3.11
N VAL A 31 18.20 2.82 3.23
CA VAL A 31 17.20 2.22 4.12
C VAL A 31 16.53 1.03 3.42
N GLY A 32 16.10 1.18 2.16
CA GLY A 32 15.47 0.10 1.38
C GLY A 32 16.37 -1.12 1.15
N THR A 33 17.69 -0.93 1.06
CA THR A 33 18.66 -2.04 0.97
C THR A 33 18.51 -3.04 2.13
N ASN A 34 18.06 -2.62 3.31
CA ASN A 34 17.81 -3.54 4.42
C ASN A 34 16.60 -4.46 4.15
N LEU A 35 15.55 -3.96 3.48
CA LEU A 35 14.41 -4.77 3.05
C LEU A 35 14.82 -5.75 1.94
N VAL A 36 15.66 -5.30 0.99
CA VAL A 36 16.23 -6.15 -0.07
C VAL A 36 17.08 -7.27 0.53
N ARG A 37 17.88 -6.98 1.57
CA ARG A 37 18.62 -8.03 2.28
C ARG A 37 17.72 -8.99 3.05
N LEU A 38 16.57 -8.54 3.55
CA LEU A 38 15.59 -9.44 4.17
C LEU A 38 14.96 -10.37 3.12
N SER A 39 14.46 -9.88 1.99
CA SER A 39 13.81 -10.75 0.98
C SER A 39 14.78 -11.76 0.34
N GLN A 40 16.08 -11.49 0.36
CA GLN A 40 17.14 -12.41 -0.08
C GLN A 40 17.46 -13.54 0.91
N LEU A 41 16.89 -13.55 2.13
CA LEU A 41 17.14 -14.62 3.10
C LEU A 41 16.26 -15.84 2.80
N GLU A 42 16.87 -16.92 2.30
CA GLU A 42 16.23 -18.23 2.05
C GLU A 42 15.44 -18.77 3.26
N SER A 43 15.81 -18.37 4.48
CA SER A 43 15.14 -18.76 5.73
C SER A 43 13.84 -18.02 6.05
N ILE A 44 13.40 -17.07 5.21
CA ILE A 44 12.10 -16.41 5.34
C ILE A 44 11.05 -17.22 4.58
N THR A 45 10.34 -18.07 5.31
CA THR A 45 9.11 -18.70 4.83
C THR A 45 7.93 -17.74 4.93
N LEU A 46 6.83 -18.03 4.22
CA LEU A 46 5.57 -17.29 4.30
C LEU A 46 5.09 -17.12 5.76
N ASP A 47 5.19 -18.17 6.58
CA ASP A 47 4.82 -18.15 7.99
C ASP A 47 5.64 -17.13 8.81
N ARG A 48 6.96 -17.14 8.61
CA ARG A 48 7.89 -16.20 9.25
C ARG A 48 7.66 -14.76 8.77
N TYR A 49 7.39 -14.59 7.48
CA TYR A 49 7.07 -13.28 6.92
C TYR A 49 5.81 -12.69 7.58
N SER A 50 4.71 -13.44 7.55
CA SER A 50 3.41 -13.01 8.06
C SER A 50 3.37 -12.78 9.57
N LYS A 51 4.10 -13.59 10.36
CA LYS A 51 4.06 -13.52 11.84
C LYS A 51 5.12 -12.61 12.46
N LEU A 52 6.27 -12.41 11.81
CA LEU A 52 7.42 -11.73 12.42
C LEU A 52 7.96 -10.58 11.56
N VAL A 53 8.28 -10.85 10.30
CA VAL A 53 9.00 -9.88 9.45
C VAL A 53 8.12 -8.70 9.08
N LEU A 54 6.96 -8.95 8.46
CA LEU A 54 6.06 -7.88 8.05
C LEU A 54 5.50 -7.09 9.26
N PRO A 55 4.99 -7.71 10.34
CA PRO A 55 4.55 -6.96 11.52
C PRO A 55 5.65 -6.06 12.10
N GLY A 56 6.89 -6.55 12.20
CA GLY A 56 8.03 -5.76 12.66
C GLY A 56 8.38 -4.60 11.73
N ILE A 57 8.29 -4.78 10.41
CA ILE A 57 8.49 -3.67 9.45
C ILE A 57 7.35 -2.64 9.58
N LEU A 58 6.09 -3.08 9.54
CA LEU A 58 4.91 -2.21 9.62
C LEU A 58 4.87 -1.41 10.93
N GLU A 59 5.27 -2.02 12.06
CA GLU A 59 5.43 -1.30 13.34
C GLU A 59 6.42 -0.14 13.21
N GLN A 60 7.60 -0.36 12.59
CA GLN A 60 8.59 0.70 12.39
C GLN A 60 8.14 1.77 11.39
N VAL A 61 7.32 1.40 10.41
CA VAL A 61 6.70 2.33 9.44
C VAL A 61 5.67 3.20 10.13
N VAL A 62 4.65 2.63 10.78
CA VAL A 62 3.61 3.41 11.46
C VAL A 62 4.19 4.26 12.59
N SER A 63 5.14 3.71 13.37
CA SER A 63 5.74 4.40 14.52
C SER A 63 6.69 5.55 14.15
N CYS A 64 7.22 5.63 12.92
CA CYS A 64 8.18 6.68 12.58
C CYS A 64 7.55 8.07 12.37
N ARG A 65 6.24 8.13 12.07
CA ARG A 65 5.43 9.35 11.88
C ARG A 65 6.04 10.38 10.91
N ASP A 66 6.76 9.92 9.90
CA ASP A 66 7.37 10.76 8.86
C ASP A 66 6.85 10.33 7.47
N ALA A 67 6.32 11.27 6.71
CA ALA A 67 5.60 10.97 5.47
C ALA A 67 6.51 10.37 4.38
N ILE A 68 7.66 11.01 4.12
CA ILE A 68 8.66 10.54 3.13
C ILE A 68 9.11 9.11 3.47
N ALA A 69 9.34 8.82 4.75
CA ALA A 69 9.74 7.49 5.19
C ALA A 69 8.61 6.46 5.07
N GLN A 70 7.38 6.85 5.40
CA GLN A 70 6.23 5.93 5.32
C GLN A 70 5.86 5.58 3.88
N GLU A 71 5.83 6.57 2.99
CA GLU A 71 5.55 6.36 1.56
C GLU A 71 6.57 5.41 0.93
N TYR A 72 7.85 5.78 1.02
CA TYR A 72 8.94 4.98 0.44
C TYR A 72 9.01 3.56 1.02
N LEU A 73 8.87 3.40 2.34
CA LEU A 73 8.97 2.07 2.95
C LEU A 73 7.79 1.17 2.58
N MET A 74 6.58 1.72 2.40
CA MET A 74 5.43 0.92 1.96
C MET A 74 5.57 0.51 0.49
N GLU A 75 6.00 1.43 -0.40
CA GLU A 75 6.33 1.10 -1.79
C GLU A 75 7.48 0.09 -1.91
N CYS A 76 8.44 0.11 -0.98
CA CYS A 76 9.59 -0.81 -0.93
C CYS A 76 9.29 -2.14 -0.23
N ILE A 77 8.13 -2.32 0.41
CA ILE A 77 7.62 -3.64 0.83
C ILE A 77 6.96 -4.34 -0.37
N ILE A 78 6.17 -3.57 -1.14
CA ILE A 78 5.93 -3.84 -2.56
C ILE A 78 7.31 -3.79 -3.29
N GLN A 79 7.40 -4.23 -4.55
CA GLN A 79 8.66 -4.42 -5.30
C GLN A 79 9.59 -5.52 -4.74
N VAL A 80 9.95 -5.49 -3.45
CA VAL A 80 11.05 -6.27 -2.86
C VAL A 80 10.63 -7.65 -2.33
N PHE A 81 9.45 -7.77 -1.72
CA PHE A 81 8.91 -9.07 -1.29
C PHE A 81 8.06 -9.71 -2.41
N PRO A 82 7.98 -11.04 -2.50
CA PRO A 82 7.27 -11.75 -3.57
C PRO A 82 5.75 -11.71 -3.42
N ASP A 83 5.02 -12.11 -4.46
CA ASP A 83 3.58 -11.93 -4.58
C ASP A 83 2.77 -12.84 -3.65
N GLU A 84 3.25 -14.05 -3.38
CA GLU A 84 2.66 -14.99 -2.40
C GLU A 84 2.62 -14.38 -0.99
N PHE A 85 3.66 -13.61 -0.66
CA PHE A 85 3.77 -12.93 0.63
C PHE A 85 2.76 -11.78 0.71
N HIS A 86 2.55 -11.06 -0.39
CA HIS A 86 1.53 -10.01 -0.46
C HIS A 86 0.12 -10.58 -0.35
N LEU A 87 -0.21 -11.63 -1.12
CA LEU A 87 -1.51 -12.31 -1.07
C LEU A 87 -1.91 -12.71 0.35
N ALA A 88 -1.01 -13.38 1.09
CA ALA A 88 -1.27 -13.81 2.46
C ALA A 88 -1.33 -12.65 3.49
N THR A 89 -0.89 -11.44 3.13
CA THR A 89 -0.74 -10.31 4.06
C THR A 89 -1.41 -9.01 3.63
N LEU A 90 -2.29 -9.05 2.62
CA LEU A 90 -3.09 -7.92 2.15
C LEU A 90 -3.77 -7.15 3.29
N THR A 91 -4.51 -7.86 4.14
CA THR A 91 -5.28 -7.25 5.22
C THR A 91 -4.40 -6.48 6.22
N PRO A 92 -3.34 -7.05 6.84
CA PRO A 92 -2.48 -6.28 7.73
C PRO A 92 -1.74 -5.13 7.02
N PHE A 93 -1.31 -5.29 5.76
CA PHE A 93 -0.67 -4.22 4.99
C PHE A 93 -1.62 -3.04 4.76
N LEU A 94 -2.83 -3.28 4.24
CA LEU A 94 -3.82 -2.25 3.95
C LEU A 94 -4.38 -1.59 5.23
N ARG A 95 -4.51 -2.34 6.34
CA ARG A 95 -4.81 -1.76 7.66
C ARG A 95 -3.71 -0.83 8.17
N SER A 96 -2.44 -1.04 7.78
CA SER A 96 -1.35 -0.11 8.08
C SER A 96 -1.39 1.12 7.17
N CYS A 97 -1.83 1.01 5.91
CA CYS A 97 -2.06 2.18 5.04
C CYS A 97 -3.03 3.21 5.67
N ALA A 98 -4.08 2.74 6.36
CA ALA A 98 -5.00 3.62 7.09
C ALA A 98 -4.35 4.42 8.24
N GLN A 99 -3.20 3.95 8.78
CA GLN A 99 -2.52 4.53 9.95
C GLN A 99 -1.32 5.43 9.62
N LEU A 100 -0.93 5.56 8.36
CA LEU A 100 0.19 6.44 7.96
C LEU A 100 -0.21 7.93 8.09
N GLN A 101 0.78 8.82 8.05
CA GLN A 101 0.57 10.26 8.14
C GLN A 101 -0.28 10.79 6.96
N VAL A 102 -0.96 11.93 7.19
CA VAL A 102 -1.83 12.58 6.20
C VAL A 102 -1.06 12.94 4.92
N GLY A 103 0.20 13.36 5.03
CA GLY A 103 1.06 13.69 3.89
C GLY A 103 1.62 12.51 3.10
N VAL A 104 1.15 11.29 3.32
CA VAL A 104 1.52 10.09 2.53
C VAL A 104 0.50 9.86 1.43
N ASN A 105 0.97 9.71 0.20
CA ASN A 105 0.18 9.35 -0.98
C ASN A 105 -0.24 7.86 -0.95
N VAL A 106 -1.21 7.55 -0.10
CA VAL A 106 -1.75 6.19 0.06
C VAL A 106 -2.33 5.64 -1.24
N LYS A 107 -2.91 6.50 -2.10
CA LYS A 107 -3.41 6.13 -3.42
C LYS A 107 -2.31 5.39 -4.19
N ASN A 108 -1.14 5.99 -4.37
CA ASN A 108 -0.05 5.38 -5.14
C ASN A 108 0.39 4.03 -4.55
N VAL A 109 0.50 3.92 -3.22
CA VAL A 109 0.85 2.67 -2.52
C VAL A 109 -0.18 1.57 -2.81
N VAL A 110 -1.48 1.88 -2.69
CA VAL A 110 -2.55 0.89 -2.86
C VAL A 110 -2.73 0.50 -4.34
N ILE A 111 -2.68 1.47 -5.26
CA ILE A 111 -2.72 1.20 -6.71
C ILE A 111 -1.54 0.31 -7.12
N SER A 112 -0.32 0.60 -6.64
CA SER A 112 0.86 -0.23 -6.93
C SER A 112 0.71 -1.68 -6.48
N LEU A 113 0.02 -1.93 -5.36
CA LEU A 113 -0.27 -3.27 -4.88
C LEU A 113 -1.38 -3.96 -5.69
N ILE A 114 -2.42 -3.21 -6.09
CA ILE A 114 -3.50 -3.70 -6.96
C ILE A 114 -2.96 -4.09 -8.33
N ASP A 115 -2.22 -3.22 -9.01
CA ASP A 115 -1.67 -3.50 -10.36
C ASP A 115 -0.68 -4.68 -10.33
N ARG A 116 0.13 -4.78 -9.27
CA ARG A 116 1.04 -5.90 -9.06
C ARG A 116 0.27 -7.22 -8.97
N LEU A 117 -0.70 -7.33 -8.05
CA LEU A 117 -1.44 -8.57 -7.85
C LEU A 117 -2.44 -8.87 -8.98
N SER A 118 -2.93 -7.85 -9.68
CA SER A 118 -3.69 -7.99 -10.94
C SER A 118 -2.85 -8.51 -12.10
N THR A 119 -1.52 -8.35 -12.04
CA THR A 119 -0.59 -8.96 -13.00
C THR A 119 -0.26 -10.39 -12.58
N TYR A 120 -0.03 -10.61 -11.28
CA TYR A 120 0.21 -11.95 -10.73
C TYR A 120 -0.97 -12.90 -10.95
N SER A 121 -2.23 -12.46 -10.78
CA SER A 121 -3.42 -13.28 -11.00
C SER A 121 -3.58 -13.83 -12.42
N GLN A 122 -2.91 -13.23 -13.40
CA GLN A 122 -2.88 -13.67 -14.80
C GLN A 122 -1.64 -14.53 -15.13
N SER A 123 -0.73 -14.71 -14.17
CA SER A 123 0.48 -15.53 -14.33
C SER A 123 0.17 -17.03 -14.30
N PRO A 124 0.88 -17.88 -15.07
CA PRO A 124 0.82 -19.33 -14.86
C PRO A 124 1.37 -19.77 -13.50
N ASP A 125 2.15 -18.93 -12.82
CA ASP A 125 2.83 -19.25 -11.56
C ASP A 125 1.97 -19.00 -10.30
N VAL A 126 0.66 -18.74 -10.43
CA VAL A 126 -0.25 -18.51 -9.30
C VAL A 126 -0.27 -19.71 -8.35
N THR A 127 0.29 -19.53 -7.15
CA THR A 127 0.37 -20.62 -6.15
C THR A 127 -0.92 -20.83 -5.36
N ASP A 128 -1.77 -19.80 -5.24
CA ASP A 128 -3.04 -19.85 -4.50
C ASP A 128 -4.19 -19.20 -5.31
N PRO A 129 -4.89 -19.98 -6.15
CA PRO A 129 -6.05 -19.50 -6.89
C PRO A 129 -7.23 -19.08 -6.00
N GLN A 130 -7.31 -19.56 -4.75
CA GLN A 130 -8.39 -19.19 -3.84
C GLN A 130 -8.15 -17.82 -3.19
N ALA A 131 -6.90 -17.51 -2.82
CA ALA A 131 -6.54 -16.14 -2.44
C ALA A 131 -6.75 -15.16 -3.61
N VAL A 132 -6.40 -15.57 -4.83
CA VAL A 132 -6.68 -14.79 -6.04
C VAL A 132 -8.18 -14.59 -6.27
N SER A 133 -9.04 -15.57 -6.01
CA SER A 133 -10.50 -15.40 -6.18
C SER A 133 -11.13 -14.39 -5.23
N GLN A 134 -10.48 -14.09 -4.10
CA GLN A 134 -10.97 -13.18 -3.05
C GLN A 134 -10.33 -11.78 -3.09
N LEU A 135 -9.39 -11.49 -4.02
CA LEU A 135 -8.69 -10.21 -4.08
C LEU A 135 -9.64 -9.02 -4.14
N PHE A 136 -10.65 -9.08 -5.01
CA PHE A 136 -11.61 -7.98 -5.16
C PHE A 136 -12.33 -7.67 -3.83
N ASP A 137 -12.85 -8.69 -3.16
CA ASP A 137 -13.57 -8.52 -1.88
C ASP A 137 -12.65 -7.94 -0.80
N VAL A 138 -11.40 -8.41 -0.70
CA VAL A 138 -10.42 -7.90 0.26
C VAL A 138 -10.06 -6.44 -0.05
N PHE A 139 -9.72 -6.12 -1.31
CA PHE A 139 -9.37 -4.75 -1.70
C PHE A 139 -10.55 -3.79 -1.56
N SER A 140 -11.76 -4.15 -2.03
CA SER A 140 -12.96 -3.31 -1.93
C SER A 140 -13.28 -2.93 -0.48
N ASN A 141 -13.25 -3.91 0.43
CA ASN A 141 -13.46 -3.68 1.86
C ASN A 141 -12.35 -2.83 2.49
N GLN A 142 -11.07 -3.11 2.19
CA GLN A 142 -9.96 -2.35 2.79
C GLN A 142 -9.80 -0.93 2.22
N VAL A 143 -10.03 -0.73 0.92
CA VAL A 143 -10.05 0.60 0.28
C VAL A 143 -11.16 1.46 0.88
N SER A 144 -12.37 0.90 1.04
CA SER A 144 -13.49 1.59 1.69
C SER A 144 -13.13 2.00 3.13
N ASN A 145 -12.48 1.13 3.89
CA ASN A 145 -11.99 1.44 5.24
C ASN A 145 -10.89 2.52 5.25
N ILE A 146 -9.96 2.51 4.30
CA ILE A 146 -8.93 3.54 4.14
C ILE A 146 -9.58 4.90 3.86
N ILE A 147 -10.51 4.97 2.90
CA ILE A 147 -11.25 6.19 2.55
C ILE A 147 -12.00 6.74 3.77
N GLN A 148 -12.72 5.88 4.52
CA GLN A 148 -13.50 6.29 5.69
C GLN A 148 -12.64 6.71 6.89
N THR A 149 -11.45 6.13 7.06
CA THR A 149 -10.53 6.46 8.16
C THR A 149 -9.70 7.72 7.88
N ARG A 150 -9.42 8.02 6.60
CA ARG A 150 -8.55 9.12 6.18
C ARG A 150 -9.28 10.46 6.17
N VAL A 151 -9.12 11.21 7.27
CA VAL A 151 -9.50 12.62 7.33
C VAL A 151 -8.76 13.40 6.23
N ASN A 152 -9.52 14.03 5.33
CA ASN A 152 -9.05 14.85 4.19
C ASN A 152 -8.30 14.10 3.07
N MET A 153 -8.74 12.88 2.69
CA MET A 153 -8.36 12.34 1.38
C MET A 153 -9.01 13.18 0.25
N PRO A 154 -8.26 13.62 -0.78
CA PRO A 154 -8.83 14.30 -1.94
C PRO A 154 -9.84 13.42 -2.70
N THR A 155 -10.92 14.01 -3.21
CA THR A 155 -11.95 13.26 -3.99
C THR A 155 -11.35 12.60 -5.23
N GLU A 156 -10.41 13.26 -5.89
CA GLU A 156 -9.61 12.72 -7.00
C GLU A 156 -8.83 11.44 -6.62
N ASP A 157 -8.33 11.36 -5.38
CA ASP A 157 -7.64 10.16 -4.88
C ASP A 157 -8.62 9.03 -4.56
N MET A 158 -9.80 9.38 -4.01
CA MET A 158 -10.88 8.42 -3.78
C MET A 158 -11.35 7.81 -5.12
N ILE A 159 -11.59 8.63 -6.14
CA ILE A 159 -12.00 8.17 -7.48
C ILE A 159 -10.90 7.30 -8.11
N ALA A 160 -9.62 7.70 -8.00
CA ALA A 160 -8.52 6.90 -8.54
C ALA A 160 -8.41 5.50 -7.91
N LEU A 161 -8.70 5.37 -6.61
CA LEU A 161 -8.81 4.07 -5.94
C LEU A 161 -9.99 3.24 -6.48
N GLN A 162 -11.15 3.85 -6.73
CA GLN A 162 -12.29 3.15 -7.34
C GLN A 162 -12.00 2.71 -8.78
N VAL A 163 -11.31 3.55 -9.58
CA VAL A 163 -10.84 3.18 -10.92
C VAL A 163 -9.88 1.99 -10.87
N ALA A 164 -8.98 1.92 -9.87
CA ALA A 164 -8.12 0.76 -9.68
C ALA A 164 -8.89 -0.51 -9.31
N LEU A 165 -9.94 -0.41 -8.47
CA LEU A 165 -10.84 -1.54 -8.17
C LEU A 165 -11.63 -2.02 -9.39
N ALA A 166 -12.15 -1.10 -10.22
CA ALA A 166 -12.82 -1.44 -11.47
C ALA A 166 -11.87 -2.12 -12.47
N ASN A 167 -10.63 -1.62 -12.60
CA ASN A 167 -9.60 -2.25 -13.41
C ASN A 167 -9.21 -3.65 -12.89
N LEU A 168 -9.11 -3.84 -11.58
CA LEU A 168 -8.89 -5.15 -10.97
C LEU A 168 -10.03 -6.11 -11.32
N ALA A 169 -11.28 -5.67 -11.18
CA ALA A 169 -12.47 -6.45 -11.52
C ALA A 169 -12.43 -6.91 -13.00
N LEU A 170 -12.26 -5.97 -13.93
CA LEU A 170 -12.21 -6.22 -15.37
C LEU A 170 -11.04 -7.13 -15.79
N LYS A 171 -9.86 -6.98 -15.18
CA LYS A 171 -8.66 -7.77 -15.51
C LYS A 171 -8.67 -9.17 -14.91
N CYS A 172 -9.21 -9.35 -13.70
CA CYS A 172 -9.11 -10.62 -12.96
C CYS A 172 -10.39 -11.47 -13.05
N TYR A 173 -11.55 -10.84 -13.25
CA TYR A 173 -12.86 -11.50 -13.23
C TYR A 173 -13.77 -10.95 -14.33
N PRO A 174 -13.41 -11.11 -15.63
CA PRO A 174 -14.18 -10.55 -16.74
C PRO A 174 -15.65 -11.02 -16.77
N ASP A 175 -15.94 -12.22 -16.23
CA ASP A 175 -17.29 -12.78 -16.14
C ASP A 175 -18.11 -12.22 -14.95
N ARG A 176 -17.48 -11.53 -13.99
CA ARG A 176 -18.09 -11.00 -12.76
C ARG A 176 -18.42 -9.51 -12.90
N VAL A 177 -19.38 -9.22 -13.77
CA VAL A 177 -19.90 -7.86 -14.02
C VAL A 177 -20.46 -7.23 -12.72
N ASP A 178 -20.94 -8.05 -11.79
CA ASP A 178 -21.40 -7.65 -10.46
C ASP A 178 -20.33 -6.94 -9.63
N TYR A 179 -19.04 -7.27 -9.80
CA TYR A 179 -17.95 -6.53 -9.15
C TYR A 179 -17.78 -5.12 -9.69
N VAL A 180 -17.99 -4.90 -11.00
CA VAL A 180 -17.94 -3.55 -11.59
C VAL A 180 -19.13 -2.72 -11.14
N ASP A 181 -20.33 -3.32 -11.09
CA ASP A 181 -21.53 -2.67 -10.57
C ASP A 181 -21.37 -2.26 -9.09
N GLN A 182 -20.80 -3.14 -8.26
CA GLN A 182 -20.48 -2.84 -6.85
C GLN A 182 -19.51 -1.66 -6.70
N VAL A 183 -18.48 -1.54 -7.56
CA VAL A 183 -17.57 -0.37 -7.55
C VAL A 183 -18.33 0.91 -7.90
N LEU A 184 -19.21 0.87 -8.91
CA LEU A 184 -20.02 2.03 -9.31
C LEU A 184 -20.99 2.44 -8.20
N GLN A 185 -21.71 1.49 -7.59
CA GLN A 185 -22.58 1.74 -6.44
C GLN A 185 -21.81 2.37 -5.27
N THR A 186 -20.68 1.75 -4.87
CA THR A 186 -19.81 2.26 -3.79
C THR A 186 -19.30 3.67 -4.11
N THR A 187 -19.06 3.98 -5.39
CA THR A 187 -18.63 5.31 -5.83
C THR A 187 -19.75 6.34 -5.67
N CYS A 188 -21.00 6.01 -6.04
CA CYS A 188 -22.17 6.85 -5.81
C CYS A 188 -22.41 7.13 -4.31
N GLU A 189 -22.39 6.09 -3.48
CA GLU A 189 -22.55 6.21 -2.02
C GLU A 189 -21.48 7.13 -1.39
N ASN A 190 -20.25 7.11 -1.92
CA ASN A 190 -19.19 8.02 -1.49
C ASN A 190 -19.42 9.47 -1.95
N PHE A 191 -19.98 9.71 -3.15
CA PHE A 191 -20.34 11.05 -3.61
C PHE A 191 -21.50 11.68 -2.82
N GLU A 192 -22.55 10.89 -2.55
CA GLU A 192 -23.67 11.30 -1.71
C GLU A 192 -23.19 11.70 -0.30
N ARG A 193 -22.31 10.88 0.30
CA ARG A 193 -21.70 11.15 1.61
C ARG A 193 -20.89 12.45 1.64
N LEU A 194 -20.32 12.87 0.52
CA LEU A 194 -19.58 14.11 0.36
C LEU A 194 -20.46 15.31 -0.05
N ASN A 195 -21.76 15.10 -0.28
CA ASN A 195 -22.71 16.09 -0.83
C ASN A 195 -22.24 16.67 -2.19
N LEU A 196 -21.67 15.81 -3.04
CA LEU A 196 -21.20 16.17 -4.40
C LEU A 196 -22.24 15.91 -5.51
N THR A 197 -23.41 15.40 -5.12
CA THR A 197 -24.58 15.06 -5.94
C THR A 197 -25.84 15.39 -5.14
#